data_AF-A0A166S512-F1
#
_entry.id   AF-A0A166S512-F1
#
_cell.length_a   1.000
_cell.length_b   1.000
_cell.length_c   1.000
_cell.angle_alpha   90.00
_cell.angle_beta   90.00
_cell.angle_gamma   90.00
#
_symmetry.space_group_name_H-M   'P 1'
#
loop_
_entity.id
_entity.type
_entity.pdbx_description
1 polymer ?
#
loop_
_entity_poly.entity_id
_entity_poly.type
_entity_poly.pdbx_seq_one_letter_code
_entity_poly.pdbx_strand_id
1 'polypeptide(L)'
;MLKDKYDITLKRVPMNIEDILNKLIGDKQANNKKGTVDVVWINEENFYTAKQAGILYGPFAEKLPNFNKYIDKNSIEVKSD
;
A
#
# COMPACT_ATOMS: atom_id res chain seq x y z
N MET A 1 13.94 16.83 -5.21
CA MET A 1 12.94 15.75 -5.28
C MET A 1 13.33 14.63 -4.31
N LEU A 2 12.69 13.44 -4.29
CA LEU A 2 12.94 12.38 -3.28
C LEU A 2 14.43 12.07 -3.04
N LYS A 3 15.21 11.99 -4.12
CA LYS A 3 16.65 11.72 -4.05
C LYS A 3 17.41 12.83 -3.31
N ASP A 4 17.21 14.09 -3.66
CA ASP A 4 17.95 15.21 -3.04
C ASP A 4 17.58 15.44 -1.56
N LYS A 5 16.34 15.13 -1.17
CA LYS A 5 15.84 15.39 0.19
C LYS A 5 16.03 14.22 1.15
N TYR A 6 15.99 12.99 0.64
CA TYR A 6 15.91 11.78 1.47
C TYR A 6 16.87 10.67 1.01
N ASP A 7 17.69 10.91 -0.01
CA ASP A 7 18.56 9.93 -0.65
C ASP A 7 17.83 8.69 -1.23
N ILE A 8 16.52 8.81 -1.47
CA ILE A 8 15.68 7.73 -2.00
C ILE A 8 15.69 7.74 -3.53
N THR A 9 16.08 6.62 -4.13
CA THR A 9 15.94 6.37 -5.57
C THR A 9 14.61 5.66 -5.86
N LEU A 10 13.68 6.32 -6.54
CA LEU A 10 12.42 5.71 -6.97
C LEU A 10 12.60 5.00 -8.32
N LYS A 11 12.54 3.67 -8.32
CA LYS A 11 12.52 2.86 -9.54
C LYS A 11 11.09 2.48 -9.90
N ARG A 12 10.51 3.14 -10.91
CA ARG A 12 9.19 2.78 -11.43
C ARG A 12 9.30 1.55 -12.34
N VAL A 13 8.51 0.52 -12.07
CA VAL A 13 8.37 -0.67 -12.91
C VAL A 13 6.94 -0.67 -13.46
N PRO A 14 6.72 -0.48 -14.77
CA PRO A 14 5.38 -0.58 -15.36
C PRO A 14 4.94 -2.05 -15.38
N MET A 15 3.74 -2.31 -14.88
CA MET A 15 3.17 -3.67 -14.79
C MET A 15 1.65 -3.55 -14.67
N ASN A 16 0.92 -4.55 -15.17
CA ASN A 16 -0.54 -4.61 -14.99
C ASN A 16 -0.86 -4.91 -13.52
N ILE A 17 -2.05 -4.49 -13.07
CA ILE A 17 -2.42 -4.65 -11.67
C ILE A 17 -2.63 -6.12 -11.31
N GLU A 18 -3.16 -6.94 -12.22
CA GLU A 18 -3.37 -8.37 -12.02
C GLU A 18 -2.04 -9.09 -11.76
N ASP A 19 -0.98 -8.73 -12.50
CA ASP A 19 0.36 -9.30 -12.35
C ASP A 19 0.96 -8.94 -10.98
N ILE A 20 0.77 -7.70 -10.52
CA ILE A 20 1.24 -7.26 -9.21
C ILE A 20 0.51 -8.02 -8.10
N LEU A 21 -0.82 -8.15 -8.17
CA LEU A 21 -1.60 -8.88 -7.17
C LEU A 21 -1.20 -10.35 -7.12
N ASN A 22 -1.10 -11.02 -8.27
CA ASN A 22 -0.67 -12.42 -8.36
C ASN A 22 0.73 -12.61 -7.79
N LYS A 23 1.66 -11.69 -8.09
CA LYS A 23 3.00 -11.74 -7.53
C LYS A 23 3.01 -11.62 -6.00
N LEU A 24 2.26 -10.67 -5.43
CA LEU A 24 2.18 -10.47 -3.98
C LEU A 24 1.53 -11.66 -3.27
N ILE A 25 0.50 -12.26 -3.87
CA ILE A 25 -0.13 -13.49 -3.37
C ILE A 25 0.87 -14.64 -3.37
N GLY A 26 1.61 -14.83 -4.47
CA GLY A 26 2.65 -15.86 -4.58
C GLY A 26 3.77 -15.66 -3.56
N ASP A 27 4.27 -14.43 -3.41
CA ASP A 27 5.28 -14.10 -2.40
C ASP A 27 4.78 -14.40 -0.98
N LYS A 28 3.52 -14.09 -0.67
CA LYS A 28 2.90 -14.41 0.64
C LYS A 28 2.79 -15.93 0.86
N GLN A 29 2.29 -16.68 -0.12
CA GLN A 29 2.13 -18.14 -0.04
C GLN A 29 3.48 -18.86 0.14
N ALA A 30 4.53 -18.37 -0.53
CA ALA A 30 5.89 -18.87 -0.37
C ALA A 30 6.59 -18.37 0.91
N ASN A 31 5.92 -17.55 1.73
CA ASN A 31 6.50 -16.83 2.87
C ASN A 31 7.78 -16.03 2.49
N ASN A 32 7.84 -15.54 1.25
CA ASN A 32 8.96 -14.77 0.73
C ASN A 32 8.97 -13.36 1.36
N LYS A 33 9.90 -13.13 2.27
CA LYS A 33 10.13 -11.81 2.89
C LYS A 33 11.02 -10.90 2.04
N LYS A 34 11.59 -11.39 0.95
CA LYS A 34 12.48 -10.67 0.02
C LYS A 34 11.79 -10.46 -1.33
N GLY A 35 10.53 -10.03 -1.29
CA GLY A 35 9.80 -9.62 -2.49
C GLY A 35 10.45 -8.43 -3.19
N THR A 36 9.93 -8.04 -4.36
CA THR A 36 10.53 -6.99 -5.21
C THR A 36 9.67 -5.73 -5.33
N VAL A 37 8.58 -5.63 -4.57
CA VAL A 37 7.62 -4.53 -4.63
C VAL A 37 7.49 -3.90 -3.25
N ASP A 38 7.89 -2.64 -3.13
CA ASP A 38 7.80 -1.88 -1.88
C ASP A 38 6.50 -1.04 -1.82
N VAL A 39 6.10 -0.46 -2.95
CA VAL A 39 4.94 0.43 -3.09
C VAL A 39 4.20 0.11 -4.37
N VAL A 40 2.86 0.09 -4.30
CA VAL A 40 1.98 -0.07 -5.45
C VAL A 40 0.95 1.05 -5.47
N TRP A 41 0.64 1.56 -6.66
CA TRP A 41 -0.51 2.43 -6.88
C TRP A 41 -1.69 1.57 -7.32
N ILE A 42 -2.78 1.59 -6.54
CA ILE A 42 -3.99 0.80 -6.80
C ILE A 42 -5.24 1.67 -6.58
N ASN A 43 -6.33 1.36 -7.27
CA ASN A 43 -7.64 1.96 -7.03
C ASN A 43 -8.39 1.26 -5.89
N GLU A 44 -9.62 1.68 -5.62
CA GLU A 44 -10.47 1.16 -4.53
C GLU A 44 -10.78 -0.35 -4.66
N GLU A 45 -11.12 -0.83 -5.86
CA GLU A 45 -11.46 -2.23 -6.09
C GLU A 45 -10.26 -3.17 -5.86
N ASN A 46 -9.10 -2.78 -6.39
CA ASN A 46 -7.86 -3.54 -6.20
C ASN A 46 -7.36 -3.42 -4.75
N PHE A 47 -7.58 -2.30 -4.07
CA PHE A 47 -7.31 -2.17 -2.64
C PHE A 47 -8.16 -3.13 -1.81
N TYR A 48 -9.47 -3.19 -2.07
CA TYR A 48 -10.35 -4.14 -1.39
C TYR A 48 -9.85 -5.58 -1.57
N THR A 49 -9.57 -5.97 -2.81
CA THR A 49 -9.04 -7.30 -3.15
C THR A 49 -7.74 -7.61 -2.42
N ALA A 50 -6.78 -6.69 -2.44
CA ALA A 50 -5.50 -6.84 -1.75
C ALA A 50 -5.63 -6.88 -0.22
N LYS A 51 -6.58 -6.12 0.36
CA LYS A 51 -6.91 -6.15 1.80
C LYS A 51 -7.50 -7.50 2.18
N GLN A 52 -8.45 -8.04 1.41
CA GLN A 52 -9.04 -9.37 1.64
C GLN A 52 -8.00 -10.49 1.53
N ALA A 53 -7.09 -10.39 0.54
CA ALA A 53 -5.97 -11.33 0.40
C ALA A 53 -4.89 -11.16 1.50
N GLY A 54 -4.96 -10.09 2.30
CA GLY A 54 -4.02 -9.77 3.38
C GLY A 54 -2.58 -9.61 2.87
N ILE A 55 -2.42 -9.01 1.69
CA ILE A 55 -1.12 -8.77 1.04
C ILE A 55 -0.64 -7.31 1.19
N LEU A 56 -1.40 -6.48 1.89
CA LEU A 56 -1.05 -5.09 2.19
C LEU A 56 -0.40 -4.97 3.57
N TYR A 57 0.58 -4.08 3.67
CA TYR A 57 1.14 -3.66 4.95
C TYR A 57 0.16 -2.70 5.67
N GLY A 58 0.01 -2.85 6.98
CA GLY A 58 -0.78 -1.92 7.79
C GLY A 58 -1.29 -2.53 9.09
N PRO A 59 -2.06 -1.76 9.87
CA PRO A 59 -2.53 -0.39 9.59
C PRO A 59 -1.42 0.66 9.67
N PHE A 60 -1.51 1.73 8.86
CA PHE A 60 -0.52 2.82 8.89
C PHE A 60 -1.13 4.23 8.74
N ALA A 61 -2.45 4.36 8.57
CA ALA A 61 -3.10 5.65 8.32
C ALA A 61 -2.77 6.70 9.40
N GLU A 62 -2.78 6.32 10.67
CA GLU A 62 -2.46 7.22 11.79
C GLU A 62 -1.00 7.69 11.82
N LYS A 63 -0.10 7.03 11.07
CA LYS A 63 1.29 7.47 10.92
C LYS A 63 1.45 8.58 9.89
N LEU A 64 0.42 8.85 9.08
CA LEU A 64 0.46 9.86 8.04
C LEU A 64 0.15 11.25 8.64
N PRO A 65 1.05 12.24 8.51
CA PRO A 65 0.82 13.59 9.05
C PRO A 65 -0.47 14.23 8.51
N ASN A 66 -0.78 14.00 7.23
CA ASN A 66 -1.97 14.54 6.61
C ASN A 66 -3.27 13.89 7.11
N PHE A 67 -3.25 12.60 7.45
CA PHE A 67 -4.41 11.95 8.06
C PHE A 67 -4.72 12.61 9.41
N ASN A 68 -3.70 12.80 10.26
CA ASN A 68 -3.87 13.45 11.56
C ASN A 68 -4.28 14.92 11.48
N LYS A 69 -3.90 15.62 10.41
CA LYS A 69 -4.15 17.06 10.25
C LYS A 69 -5.52 17.37 9.63
N TYR A 70 -6.00 16.51 8.73
CA TYR A 70 -7.13 16.84 7.85
C TYR A 70 -8.32 15.89 7.98
N ILE A 71 -8.19 14.74 8.64
CA ILE A 71 -9.27 13.77 8.80
C ILE A 71 -9.81 13.83 10.23
N ASP A 72 -11.12 14.01 10.36
CA ASP A 72 -11.81 13.85 11.64
C ASP A 72 -12.00 12.37 11.96
N LYS A 73 -11.11 11.85 12.81
CA LYS A 73 -11.12 10.46 13.30
C LYS A 73 -12.38 10.08 14.06
N ASN A 74 -13.14 11.08 14.54
CA ASN A 74 -14.34 10.85 15.32
C ASN A 74 -15.62 10.83 14.50
N SER A 75 -15.54 11.22 13.22
CA SER A 75 -16.67 11.13 12.29
C SER A 75 -17.16 9.69 12.15
N ILE A 76 -18.47 9.54 11.92
CA ILE A 76 -19.11 8.23 11.75
C ILE A 76 -18.56 7.54 10.51
N GLU A 77 -18.31 8.30 9.44
CA GLU A 77 -17.78 7.80 8.17
C GLU A 77 -16.43 7.11 8.37
N VAL A 78 -15.47 7.77 9.04
CA VAL A 78 -14.12 7.21 9.28
C VAL A 78 -14.12 5.98 10.19
N LYS A 79 -15.10 5.86 11.10
CA LYS A 79 -15.21 4.73 12.02
C LYS A 79 -15.90 3.51 11.41
N SER A 80 -16.57 3.68 10.28
CA SER A 80 -17.43 2.66 9.67
C SER A 80 -16.79 1.95 8.47
N ASP A 81 -15.61 2.40 8.02
CA ASP A 81 -14.75 1.82 6.96
C ASP A 81 -13.72 0.78 7.48
#